data_AF-A0A7V2MD05-F1
#
_entry.id   AF-A0A7V2MD05-F1
#
_cell.length_a   1.000
_cell.length_b   1.000
_cell.length_c   1.000
_cell.angle_alpha   90.00
_cell.angle_beta   90.00
_cell.angle_gamma   90.00
#
_symmetry.space_group_name_H-M   'P 1'
#
loop_
_entity.id
_entity.type
_entity.pdbx_description
1 polymer ?
#
loop_
_entity_poly.entity_id
_entity_poly.type
_entity_poly.pdbx_seq_one_letter_code
_entity_poly.pdbx_strand_id
1 'polypeptide(L)'
;MNALLLTLGSHGDVHPFVGLALELRRRGHSVTVATNGHFEKLVRGVGVGFVQLGSEQEYHELTADKDLWSPSRSFKVVFGAVAQLLRRSYDVVADHVARHPDALVISSSLGLAA
;
A
#
# COMPACT_ATOMS: atom_id res chain seq x y z
N MET A 1 6.28 -14.38 12.38
CA MET A 1 5.28 -13.37 11.99
C MET A 1 5.36 -13.14 10.51
N ASN A 2 4.21 -13.22 9.86
CA ASN A 2 4.02 -12.87 8.46
C ASN A 2 3.31 -11.53 8.40
N ALA A 3 4.06 -10.46 8.17
CA ALA A 3 3.56 -9.09 8.17
C ALA A 3 3.14 -8.65 6.75
N LEU A 4 1.93 -8.12 6.64
CA LEU A 4 1.44 -7.42 5.45
C LEU A 4 1.33 -5.93 5.77
N LEU A 5 2.04 -5.10 5.00
CA LEU A 5 2.05 -3.65 5.12
C LEU A 5 1.23 -3.05 3.98
N LEU A 6 0.06 -2.48 4.30
CA LEU A 6 -0.90 -1.92 3.34
C LEU A 6 -0.83 -0.38 3.32
N THR A 7 -0.38 0.18 2.21
CA THR A 7 -0.26 1.65 2.03
C THR A 7 -0.69 2.06 0.64
N LEU A 8 -1.60 3.04 0.54
CA LEU A 8 -2.25 3.47 -0.70
C LEU A 8 -2.00 4.94 -1.04
N GLY A 9 -1.22 5.65 -0.22
CA GLY A 9 -0.98 7.08 -0.37
C GLY A 9 0.18 7.44 -1.31
N SER A 10 0.66 8.66 -1.11
CA SER A 10 1.79 9.22 -1.84
C SER A 10 3.14 8.76 -1.25
N HIS A 11 4.22 9.39 -1.70
CA HIS A 11 5.57 9.14 -1.19
C HIS A 11 5.66 9.27 0.34
N GLY A 12 4.95 10.23 0.93
CA GLY A 12 4.94 10.45 2.39
C GLY A 12 4.25 9.34 3.19
N ASP A 13 3.38 8.57 2.55
CA ASP A 13 2.73 7.38 3.14
C ASP A 13 3.61 6.13 2.92
N VAL A 14 4.15 5.96 1.71
CA VAL A 14 4.85 4.72 1.35
C VAL A 14 6.25 4.60 1.94
N HIS A 15 7.04 5.68 1.97
CA HIS A 15 8.44 5.60 2.44
C HIS A 15 8.56 5.16 3.91
N PRO A 16 7.74 5.66 4.85
CA PRO A 16 7.74 5.17 6.22
C PRO A 16 7.45 3.66 6.32
N PHE A 17 6.52 3.14 5.51
CA PHE A 17 6.20 1.72 5.48
C PHE A 17 7.34 0.88 4.90
N VAL A 18 8.05 1.38 3.89
CA VAL A 18 9.26 0.72 3.35
C VAL A 18 10.36 0.67 4.42
N GLY A 19 10.56 1.75 5.19
CA GLY A 19 11.48 1.77 6.32
C GLY A 19 11.10 0.76 7.41
N LEU A 20 9.81 0.67 7.74
CA LEU A 20 9.29 -0.32 8.68
C LEU A 20 9.49 -1.75 8.15
N ALA A 21 9.24 -1.99 6.87
CA ALA A 21 9.41 -3.29 6.23
C ALA A 21 10.87 -3.76 6.30
N LEU A 22 11.81 -2.84 6.03
CA LEU A 22 13.23 -3.09 6.13
C LEU A 22 13.64 -3.54 7.54
N GLU A 23 13.16 -2.83 8.58
CA GLU A 23 13.50 -3.15 9.96
C GLU A 23 12.83 -4.45 10.45
N LEU A 24 11.56 -4.69 10.09
CA LEU A 24 10.88 -5.94 10.40
C LEU A 24 11.59 -7.14 9.77
N ARG A 25 12.00 -7.00 8.50
CA ARG A 25 12.81 -8.02 7.82
C ARG A 25 14.15 -8.24 8.53
N ARG A 26 14.85 -7.16 8.92
CA ARG A 26 16.13 -7.24 9.65
C ARG A 26 16.00 -8.03 10.96
N ARG A 27 14.83 -7.99 11.60
CA ARG A 27 14.50 -8.77 12.81
C ARG A 27 14.07 -10.22 12.54
N GLY A 28 14.09 -10.66 11.28
CA GLY A 28 13.77 -12.04 10.88
C GLY A 28 12.29 -12.29 10.62
N HIS A 29 11.48 -11.26 10.40
CA HIS A 29 10.08 -11.43 10.00
C HIS A 29 9.93 -11.56 8.48
N SER A 30 8.94 -12.33 8.02
CA SER A 30 8.52 -12.37 6.63
C SER A 30 7.61 -11.17 6.37
N VAL A 31 7.99 -10.29 5.44
CA VAL A 31 7.28 -9.03 5.21
C VAL A 31 6.90 -8.90 3.73
N THR A 32 5.66 -8.50 3.49
CA THR A 32 5.14 -8.13 2.18
C THR A 32 4.56 -6.72 2.26
N VAL A 33 4.88 -5.86 1.30
CA VAL A 33 4.26 -4.53 1.16
C VAL A 33 3.27 -4.56 0.00
N ALA A 34 2.02 -4.20 0.29
CA ALA A 34 0.97 -4.03 -0.71
C ALA A 34 0.74 -2.53 -0.96
N THR A 35 1.05 -2.08 -2.18
CA THR A 35 0.95 -0.66 -2.56
C THR A 35 0.83 -0.50 -4.09
N ASN A 36 0.89 0.74 -4.59
CA ASN A 36 0.87 1.01 -6.03
C ASN A 36 2.15 0.52 -6.73
N GLY A 37 2.02 0.03 -7.96
CA GLY A 37 3.09 -0.44 -8.84
C GLY A 37 4.20 0.58 -9.08
N HIS A 38 3.89 1.87 -8.99
CA HIS A 38 4.88 2.94 -9.03
C HIS A 38 6.02 2.76 -7.99
N PHE A 39 5.73 2.12 -6.85
CA PHE A 39 6.70 1.88 -5.78
C PHE A 39 7.31 0.47 -5.79
N GLU A 40 7.02 -0.36 -6.79
CA GLU A 40 7.51 -1.75 -6.85
C GLU A 40 9.04 -1.82 -6.72
N LYS A 41 9.76 -0.99 -7.50
CA LYS A 41 11.24 -0.95 -7.47
C LYS A 41 11.77 -0.58 -6.09
N LEU A 42 11.12 0.36 -5.40
CA LEU A 42 11.49 0.79 -4.06
C LEU A 42 11.32 -0.36 -3.04
N VAL A 43 10.16 -1.01 -3.06
CA VAL A 43 9.83 -2.13 -2.16
C VAL A 43 10.78 -3.31 -2.40
N ARG A 44 10.93 -3.74 -3.66
CA ARG A 44 11.83 -4.85 -3.99
C ARG A 44 13.29 -4.53 -3.72
N GLY A 45 13.69 -3.26 -3.85
CA GLY A 45 15.03 -2.79 -3.54
C GLY A 45 15.44 -3.01 -2.08
N VAL A 46 14.47 -2.97 -1.15
CA VAL A 46 14.71 -3.35 0.26
C VAL A 46 14.50 -4.84 0.53
N GLY A 47 14.39 -5.67 -0.52
CA GLY A 47 14.35 -7.14 -0.46
C GLY A 47 13.24 -7.72 0.40
N VAL A 48 12.04 -7.17 0.30
CA VAL A 48 10.79 -7.70 0.90
C VAL A 48 9.79 -8.08 -0.20
N GLY A 49 8.74 -8.81 0.16
CA GLY A 49 7.66 -9.15 -0.78
C GLY A 49 6.90 -7.92 -1.26
N PHE A 50 6.33 -7.99 -2.46
CA PHE A 50 5.53 -6.93 -3.06
C PHE A 50 4.21 -7.47 -3.61
N VAL A 51 3.12 -6.76 -3.35
CA VAL A 51 1.81 -6.98 -3.96
C VAL A 51 1.32 -5.67 -4.58
N GLN A 52 0.95 -5.72 -5.85
CA GLN A 52 0.44 -4.56 -6.57
C GLN A 52 -1.05 -4.37 -6.29
N LEU A 53 -1.45 -3.19 -5.81
CA LEU A 53 -2.86 -2.82 -5.61
C LEU A 53 -3.38 -1.89 -6.69
N GLY A 54 -2.57 -0.91 -7.09
CA GLY A 54 -2.81 -0.05 -8.26
C GLY A 54 -1.65 -0.14 -9.24
N SER A 55 -1.88 0.17 -10.50
CA SER A 55 -0.85 0.28 -11.52
C SER A 55 -0.11 1.61 -11.44
N GLU A 56 1.12 1.63 -11.95
CA GLU A 56 1.86 2.87 -12.13
C GLU A 56 1.10 3.87 -13.01
N GLN A 57 0.36 3.39 -14.03
CA GLN A 57 -0.46 4.25 -14.87
C GLN A 57 -1.60 4.92 -14.08
N GLU A 58 -2.35 4.17 -13.26
CA GLU A 58 -3.38 4.73 -12.37
C GLU A 58 -2.78 5.79 -11.41
N TYR A 59 -1.52 5.62 -10.97
CA TYR A 59 -0.82 6.60 -10.14
C TYR A 59 -0.50 7.90 -10.89
N HIS A 60 0.04 7.78 -12.11
CA HIS A 60 0.35 8.93 -12.96
C HIS A 60 -0.91 9.70 -13.35
N GLU A 61 -2.00 9.01 -13.68
CA GLU A 61 -3.30 9.63 -13.96
C GLU A 61 -3.84 10.39 -12.75
N LEU A 62 -3.80 9.77 -11.57
CA LEU A 62 -4.26 10.40 -10.34
C LEU A 62 -3.44 11.65 -10.01
N THR A 63 -2.12 11.57 -10.16
CA THR A 63 -1.21 12.69 -9.85
C THR A 63 -1.24 13.80 -10.91
N ALA A 64 -1.65 13.49 -12.14
CA ALA A 64 -1.88 14.47 -13.20
C ALA A 64 -3.25 15.19 -13.05
N ASP A 65 -4.18 14.68 -12.24
CA ASP A 65 -5.46 15.33 -11.99
C ASP A 65 -5.24 16.66 -11.24
N LYS A 66 -5.58 17.78 -11.90
CA LYS A 66 -5.51 19.12 -11.32
C LYS A 66 -6.32 19.27 -10.03
N ASP A 67 -7.39 18.50 -9.87
CA ASP A 67 -8.28 18.59 -8.71
C ASP A 67 -7.65 17.91 -7.48
N LEU A 68 -6.67 17.00 -7.67
CA LEU A 68 -5.85 16.46 -6.57
C LEU A 68 -5.08 17.57 -5.84
N TRP A 69 -4.64 18.57 -6.59
CA TRP A 69 -3.84 19.69 -6.08
C TRP A 69 -4.69 20.87 -5.57
N SER A 70 -6.02 20.71 -5.54
CA SER A 70 -6.97 21.71 -5.08
C SER A 70 -7.47 21.35 -3.66
N PRO A 71 -7.24 22.17 -2.62
CA PRO A 71 -7.59 21.83 -1.24
C PRO A 71 -9.05 21.39 -1.02
N SER A 72 -9.99 21.99 -1.76
CA SER A 72 -11.43 21.70 -1.65
C SER A 72 -11.88 20.47 -2.45
N ARG A 73 -11.07 19.95 -3.38
CA ARG A 73 -11.46 18.86 -4.30
C ARG A 73 -10.61 17.61 -4.16
N SER A 74 -9.43 17.72 -3.56
CA SER A 74 -8.48 16.62 -3.35
C SER A 74 -9.11 15.43 -2.63
N PHE A 75 -9.96 15.69 -1.62
CA PHE A 75 -10.69 14.64 -0.90
C PHE A 75 -11.50 13.75 -1.83
N LYS A 76 -12.26 14.33 -2.77
CA LYS A 76 -13.07 13.54 -3.71
C LYS A 76 -12.20 12.66 -4.61
N VAL A 77 -11.07 13.20 -5.08
CA VAL A 77 -10.12 12.48 -5.94
C VAL A 77 -9.47 11.33 -5.17
N VAL A 78 -8.93 11.59 -3.97
CA VAL A 78 -8.28 10.58 -3.12
C VAL A 78 -9.25 9.48 -2.71
N PHE A 79 -10.42 9.83 -2.16
CA PHE A 79 -11.39 8.82 -1.71
C PHE A 79 -12.02 8.07 -2.89
N GLY A 80 -12.17 8.70 -4.06
CA GLY A 80 -12.55 8.02 -5.29
C GLY A 80 -11.55 6.93 -5.69
N ALA A 81 -10.26 7.24 -5.67
CA ALA A 81 -9.20 6.27 -5.95
C ALA A 81 -9.16 5.14 -4.90
N VAL A 82 -9.26 5.48 -3.61
CA VAL A 82 -9.31 4.48 -2.52
C VAL A 82 -10.50 3.54 -2.68
N ALA A 83 -11.68 4.06 -3.03
CA ALA A 83 -12.88 3.23 -3.25
C ALA A 83 -12.68 2.21 -4.38
N GLN A 84 -11.98 2.58 -5.46
CA GLN A 84 -11.66 1.65 -6.56
C GLN A 84 -10.69 0.54 -6.15
N LEU A 85 -9.84 0.80 -5.16
CA LEU A 85 -8.85 -0.15 -4.64
C LEU A 85 -9.36 -0.98 -3.46
N LEU A 86 -10.50 -0.60 -2.87
CA LEU A 86 -11.00 -1.19 -1.62
C LEU A 86 -11.19 -2.71 -1.74
N ARG A 87 -11.84 -3.18 -2.82
CA ARG A 87 -12.07 -4.63 -3.01
C ARG A 87 -10.76 -5.40 -3.18
N ARG A 88 -9.85 -4.90 -4.03
CA ARG A 88 -8.53 -5.52 -4.25
C ARG A 88 -7.73 -5.59 -2.94
N SER A 89 -7.77 -4.51 -2.16
CA SER A 89 -7.09 -4.43 -0.86
C SER A 89 -7.67 -5.44 0.13
N TYR A 90 -9.00 -5.57 0.17
CA TYR A 90 -9.68 -6.56 1.02
C TYR A 90 -9.27 -7.99 0.64
N ASP A 91 -9.29 -8.33 -0.64
CA ASP A 91 -8.93 -9.66 -1.12
C ASP A 91 -7.47 -10.01 -0.73
N VAL A 92 -6.55 -9.05 -0.88
CA VAL A 92 -5.14 -9.22 -0.46
C VAL A 92 -5.00 -9.44 1.04
N VAL A 93 -5.71 -8.67 1.86
CA VAL A 93 -5.70 -8.82 3.33
C VAL A 93 -6.30 -10.18 3.73
N ALA A 94 -7.46 -10.53 3.19
CA ALA A 94 -8.16 -11.78 3.48
C ALA A 94 -7.30 -13.00 3.10
N ASP A 95 -6.70 -13.00 1.92
CA ASP A 95 -5.82 -14.07 1.46
C ASP A 95 -4.56 -14.20 2.32
N HIS A 96 -4.00 -13.08 2.79
CA HIS A 96 -2.82 -13.09 3.66
C HIS A 96 -3.14 -13.70 5.03
N VAL A 97 -4.24 -13.26 5.66
CA VAL A 97 -4.67 -13.77 6.96
C VAL A 97 -5.07 -15.25 6.87
N ALA A 98 -5.72 -15.67 5.78
CA ALA A 98 -6.10 -17.07 5.58
C ALA A 98 -4.89 -18.01 5.44
N ARG A 99 -3.78 -17.54 4.84
CA ARG A 99 -2.57 -18.34 4.60
C ARG A 99 -1.63 -18.40 5.80
N HIS A 100 -1.74 -17.47 6.74
CA HIS A 100 -0.76 -17.28 7.81
C HIS A 100 -1.45 -17.19 9.18
N PRO A 101 -1.45 -18.27 9.99
CA PRO A 101 -2.02 -18.25 11.35
C PRO A 101 -1.39 -17.22 12.30
N ASP A 102 -0.17 -16.76 12.00
CA ASP A 102 0.57 -15.72 12.73
C ASP A 102 0.63 -14.38 11.96
N ALA A 103 -0.40 -14.11 11.15
CA ALA A 103 -0.50 -12.89 10.34
C ALA A 103 -0.57 -11.62 11.20
N LEU A 104 0.13 -10.58 10.75
CA LEU A 104 -0.02 -9.21 11.23
C LEU A 104 -0.29 -8.31 10.03
N VAL A 105 -1.34 -7.50 10.11
CA VAL A 105 -1.63 -6.47 9.10
C VAL A 105 -1.36 -5.11 9.70
N ILE A 106 -0.56 -4.31 9.00
CA ILE A 106 -0.24 -2.93 9.37
C ILE A 106 -0.70 -2.05 8.21
N SER A 107 -1.56 -1.07 8.49
CA SER A 107 -2.20 -0.27 7.45
C SER A 107 -2.10 1.22 7.72
N SER A 108 -2.02 2.00 6.65
CA SER A 108 -2.17 3.46 6.69
C SER A 108 -3.64 3.85 6.90
N SER A 109 -3.90 5.13 7.20
CA SER A 109 -5.27 5.65 7.31
C SER A 109 -6.09 5.54 6.02
N LEU A 110 -5.45 5.36 4.86
CA LEU A 110 -6.11 5.18 3.57
C LEU A 110 -6.32 3.70 3.21
N GLY A 111 -5.67 2.77 3.91
CA GLY A 111 -5.84 1.33 3.68
C GLY A 111 -7.06 0.79 4.42
N LEU A 112 -8.26 1.27 4.05
CA LEU A 112 -9.54 1.03 4.72
C LEU A 112 -10.02 -0.44 4.73
N ALA A 113 -9.32 -1.34 4.04
CA ALA A 113 -9.66 -2.76 3.95
C ALA A 113 -8.98 -3.66 4.99
N ALA A 114 -8.05 -3.08 5.78
CA ALA A 114 -7.30 -3.78 6.81
C ALA A 114 -8.04 -3.85 8.15
#